data_AF-A0A961AWU8-F1
#
_entry.id   AF-A0A961AWU8-F1
#
_cell.length_a   1.000
_cell.length_b   1.000
_cell.length_c   1.000
_cell.angle_alpha   90.00
_cell.angle_beta   90.00
_cell.angle_gamma   90.00
#
_symmetry.space_group_name_H-M   'P 1'
#
loop_
_entity.id
_entity.type
_entity.pdbx_description
1 polymer ?
#
loop_
_entity_poly.entity_id
_entity_poly.type
_entity_poly.pdbx_seq_one_letter_code
_entity_poly.pdbx_strand_id
1 'polypeptide(L)'
;DMSFWALELGAPVSIEAFSADGKGAMTDVSPPTWSTITYTFKKGNDEIKYVWYDGYKDAIFNEEKWALESKDYPGNKPRTRNLPPQEILEGQPDDEGKGYGTVMVGTDGKLWFNRSKDNWFVKPSNKLDGWDWPEQSIPRARGENPHNEFFDAVKAGDPKGALSNFHHAGPFTEMVLLGNLAVKHNKKVEWDAKTLSSPNTPEAASMIRRQYRDGWKIDVNV
;
A
#
# COMPACT_ATOMS: atom_id res chain seq x y z
N ASP A 1 -0.48 -5.41 -0.87
CA ASP A 1 -0.35 -6.22 -2.10
C ASP A 1 -1.61 -7.03 -2.34
N MET A 2 -2.05 -7.83 -1.36
CA MET A 2 -3.17 -8.76 -1.48
C MET A 2 -4.48 -8.11 -1.94
N SER A 3 -4.94 -7.03 -1.30
CA SER A 3 -6.19 -6.36 -1.70
C SER A 3 -6.08 -5.68 -3.07
N PHE A 4 -4.89 -5.20 -3.44
CA PHE A 4 -4.63 -4.66 -4.78
C PHE A 4 -4.79 -5.76 -5.84
N TRP A 5 -4.26 -6.95 -5.58
CA TRP A 5 -4.39 -8.07 -6.49
C TRP A 5 -5.79 -8.67 -6.52
N ALA A 6 -6.38 -8.96 -5.36
CA ALA A 6 -7.68 -9.63 -5.23
C ALA A 6 -8.84 -8.80 -5.81
N LEU A 7 -8.75 -7.47 -5.74
CA LEU A 7 -9.74 -6.58 -6.34
C LEU A 7 -9.38 -6.17 -7.77
N GLU A 8 -8.25 -6.65 -8.30
CA GLU A 8 -7.69 -6.29 -9.61
C GLU A 8 -7.63 -4.77 -9.76
N LEU A 9 -7.09 -4.10 -8.75
CA LEU A 9 -6.95 -2.66 -8.78
C LEU A 9 -5.97 -2.29 -9.89
N GLY A 10 -6.41 -1.35 -10.75
CA GLY A 10 -5.55 -0.72 -11.75
C GLY A 10 -4.83 0.47 -11.16
N ALA A 11 -4.74 1.56 -11.93
CA ALA A 11 -4.23 2.81 -11.41
C ALA A 11 -5.29 3.56 -10.57
N PRO A 12 -4.92 4.20 -9.46
CA PRO A 12 -5.80 5.11 -8.75
C PRO A 12 -6.13 6.34 -9.60
N VAL A 13 -7.32 6.92 -9.43
CA VAL A 13 -7.72 8.19 -10.06
C VAL A 13 -7.33 9.40 -9.21
N SER A 14 -7.19 9.21 -7.89
CA SER A 14 -6.67 10.25 -6.99
C SER A 14 -6.04 9.68 -5.74
N ILE A 15 -5.12 10.43 -5.16
CA ILE A 15 -4.35 10.08 -3.97
C ILE A 15 -4.33 11.28 -3.04
N GLU A 16 -4.65 11.09 -1.78
CA GLU A 16 -4.62 12.14 -0.76
C GLU A 16 -3.86 11.63 0.46
N ALA A 17 -3.02 12.47 1.05
CA ALA A 17 -2.23 12.11 2.21
C ALA A 17 -2.37 13.13 3.34
N PHE A 18 -2.43 12.63 4.56
CA PHE A 18 -2.32 13.40 5.79
C PHE A 18 -1.11 12.88 6.57
N SER A 19 -0.25 13.76 7.06
CA SER A 19 0.96 13.34 7.77
C SER A 19 1.23 14.15 9.02
N ALA A 20 2.24 13.72 9.78
CA ALA A 20 2.76 14.43 10.93
C ALA A 20 3.14 15.89 10.62
N ASP A 21 3.10 16.72 11.65
CA ASP A 21 3.48 18.12 11.68
C ASP A 21 4.59 18.39 12.73
N GLY A 22 5.06 19.64 12.83
CA GLY A 22 6.09 20.05 13.79
C GLY A 22 7.37 19.20 13.71
N LYS A 23 7.86 18.71 14.86
CA LYS A 23 9.05 17.83 14.93
C LYS A 23 8.83 16.40 14.41
N GLY A 24 7.60 16.07 14.03
CA GLY A 24 7.29 14.84 13.30
C GLY A 24 7.14 15.07 11.80
N ALA A 25 7.10 16.33 11.34
CA ALA A 25 6.87 16.67 9.96
C ALA A 25 7.94 16.10 9.03
N MET A 26 7.54 15.90 7.79
CA MET A 26 8.46 15.63 6.70
C MET A 26 9.47 16.78 6.56
N THR A 27 10.72 16.43 6.28
CA THR A 27 11.78 17.39 5.92
C THR A 27 12.20 17.19 4.46
N ASP A 28 13.20 17.93 4.01
CA ASP A 28 13.75 17.73 2.66
C ASP A 28 14.42 16.36 2.47
N VAL A 29 14.84 15.71 3.56
CA VAL A 29 15.63 14.48 3.52
C VAL A 29 15.03 13.32 4.33
N SER A 30 13.92 13.54 5.04
CA SER A 30 13.25 12.52 5.84
C SER A 30 11.74 12.52 5.62
N PRO A 31 11.09 11.34 5.56
CA PRO A 31 9.64 11.25 5.59
C PRO A 31 9.07 11.73 6.94
N PRO A 32 7.75 11.99 7.02
CA PRO A 32 7.08 12.28 8.28
C PRO A 32 7.08 11.05 9.19
N THR A 33 6.97 11.25 10.50
CA THR A 33 6.97 10.15 11.48
C THR A 33 5.73 9.27 11.43
N TRP A 34 4.66 9.75 10.80
CA TRP A 34 3.47 9.00 10.43
C TRP A 34 2.77 9.63 9.23
N SER A 35 2.03 8.81 8.49
CA SER A 35 1.13 9.27 7.43
C SER A 35 -0.09 8.35 7.28
N THR A 36 -1.19 8.93 6.80
CA THR A 36 -2.37 8.22 6.33
C THR A 36 -2.61 8.61 4.89
N ILE A 37 -2.57 7.64 3.98
CA ILE A 37 -2.68 7.86 2.53
C ILE A 37 -3.93 7.16 2.03
N THR A 38 -4.83 7.90 1.38
CA THR A 38 -6.03 7.37 0.74
C THR A 38 -5.82 7.36 -0.77
N TYR A 39 -5.89 6.18 -1.37
CA TYR A 39 -5.95 5.98 -2.81
C TYR A 39 -7.40 5.71 -3.20
N THR A 40 -7.88 6.46 -4.18
CA THR A 40 -9.21 6.27 -4.76
C THR A 40 -9.06 5.59 -6.11
N PHE A 41 -9.70 4.45 -6.29
CA PHE A 41 -9.78 3.72 -7.55
C PHE A 41 -11.21 3.76 -8.08
N LYS A 42 -11.36 3.66 -9.41
CA LYS A 42 -12.65 3.43 -10.05
C LYS A 42 -12.67 2.06 -10.72
N LYS A 43 -13.71 1.26 -10.42
CA LYS A 43 -13.98 -0.02 -11.10
C LYS A 43 -15.42 0.00 -11.60
N GLY A 44 -15.61 0.24 -12.89
CA GLY A 44 -16.93 0.54 -13.44
C GLY A 44 -17.50 1.82 -12.83
N ASN A 45 -18.69 1.72 -12.22
CA ASN A 45 -19.34 2.83 -11.52
C ASN A 45 -18.93 2.93 -10.04
N ASP A 46 -18.24 1.91 -9.51
CA ASP A 46 -17.89 1.85 -8.10
C ASP A 46 -16.59 2.60 -7.81
N GLU A 47 -16.58 3.27 -6.66
CA GLU A 47 -15.38 3.86 -6.08
C GLU A 47 -14.84 2.96 -4.97
N ILE A 48 -13.56 2.59 -5.07
CA ILE A 48 -12.87 1.78 -4.06
C ILE A 48 -11.82 2.65 -3.38
N LYS A 49 -11.89 2.75 -2.06
CA LYS A 49 -10.87 3.43 -1.25
C LYS A 49 -9.90 2.41 -0.66
N TYR A 50 -8.62 2.60 -0.93
CA TYR A 50 -7.53 1.90 -0.24
C TYR A 50 -6.87 2.91 0.70
N VAL A 51 -6.87 2.64 2.01
CA VAL A 51 -6.27 3.54 3.00
C VAL A 51 -5.07 2.87 3.65
N TRP A 52 -3.92 3.51 3.52
CA TRP A 52 -2.66 3.09 4.12
C TRP A 52 -2.38 3.91 5.37
N TYR A 53 -2.21 3.24 6.51
CA TYR A 53 -1.81 3.87 7.78
C TYR A 53 -0.38 3.45 8.10
N ASP A 54 0.50 4.42 8.31
CA ASP A 54 1.90 4.17 8.63
C ASP A 54 2.39 5.06 9.78
N GLY A 55 3.39 4.54 10.51
CA GLY A 55 4.15 5.26 11.53
C GLY A 55 3.49 5.37 12.91
N TYR A 56 4.01 6.30 13.71
CA TYR A 56 3.63 6.50 15.12
C TYR A 56 3.21 7.95 15.38
N LYS A 57 2.00 8.14 15.92
CA LYS A 57 1.39 9.45 16.20
C LYS A 57 2.12 10.25 17.29
N ASP A 58 2.80 9.54 18.18
CA ASP A 58 3.59 10.12 19.27
C ASP A 58 5.07 10.29 18.90
N ALA A 59 5.51 9.86 17.71
CA ALA A 59 6.91 9.94 17.34
C ALA A 59 7.34 11.37 16.98
N ILE A 60 8.47 11.78 17.56
CA ILE A 60 9.27 12.95 17.17
C ILE A 60 10.68 12.50 16.83
N PHE A 61 11.33 13.18 15.89
CA PHE A 61 12.72 12.90 15.57
C PHE A 61 13.66 13.69 16.49
N ASN A 62 14.60 12.99 17.11
CA ASN A 62 15.68 13.57 17.91
C ASN A 62 16.97 13.55 17.08
N GLU A 63 17.39 14.73 16.61
CA GLU A 63 18.57 14.90 15.76
C GLU A 63 19.88 14.56 16.49
N GLU A 64 20.00 14.90 17.77
CA GLU A 64 21.22 14.64 18.56
C GLU A 64 21.47 13.14 18.76
N LYS A 65 20.40 12.37 18.95
CA LYS A 65 20.47 10.92 19.12
C LYS A 65 20.31 10.14 17.82
N TRP A 66 19.94 10.82 16.74
CA TRP A 66 19.56 10.23 15.47
C TRP A 66 18.53 9.09 15.63
N ALA A 67 17.47 9.36 16.40
CA ALA A 67 16.47 8.36 16.78
C ALA A 67 15.06 8.94 16.89
N LEU A 68 14.04 8.10 16.72
CA LEU A 68 12.66 8.45 17.06
C LEU A 68 12.42 8.28 18.56
N GLU A 69 11.85 9.29 19.18
CA GLU A 69 11.43 9.29 20.58
C GLU A 69 9.92 9.58 20.68
N SER A 70 9.31 9.19 21.80
CA SER A 70 7.93 9.54 22.11
C SER A 70 7.85 10.98 22.62
N LYS A 71 6.98 11.79 22.01
CA LYS A 71 6.63 13.13 22.48
C LYS A 71 5.85 13.10 23.79
N ASP A 72 5.09 12.03 24.00
CA ASP A 72 4.26 11.82 25.19
C ASP A 72 5.11 11.28 26.36
N TYR A 73 6.22 10.59 26.04
CA TYR A 73 7.16 10.01 27.01
C TYR A 73 8.62 10.29 26.62
N PRO A 74 9.17 11.47 26.96
CA PRO A 74 10.53 11.86 26.58
C PRO A 74 11.58 10.79 26.91
N GLY A 75 12.51 10.54 25.98
CA GLY A 75 13.56 9.53 26.12
C GLY A 75 13.09 8.08 25.94
N ASN A 76 11.80 7.83 25.68
CA ASN A 76 11.28 6.51 25.37
C ASN A 76 11.08 6.31 23.87
N LYS A 77 11.08 5.04 23.43
CA LYS A 77 10.67 4.68 22.07
C LYS A 77 9.20 5.01 21.83
N PRO A 78 8.79 5.42 20.62
CA PRO A 78 7.39 5.65 20.25
C PRO A 78 6.54 4.42 20.50
N ARG A 79 5.30 4.62 20.93
CA ARG A 79 4.38 3.52 21.29
C ARG A 79 3.00 3.64 20.65
N THR A 80 2.62 4.81 20.19
CA THR A 80 1.26 5.09 19.69
C THR A 80 1.23 4.94 18.17
N ARG A 81 0.82 3.77 17.68
CA ARG A 81 0.71 3.49 16.24
C ARG A 81 -0.37 4.36 15.58
N ASN A 82 -0.12 4.77 14.34
CA ASN A 82 -1.18 5.27 13.46
C ASN A 82 -2.01 4.09 12.96
N LEU A 83 -3.17 3.84 13.56
CA LEU A 83 -4.07 2.75 13.19
C LEU A 83 -5.36 3.29 12.54
N PRO A 84 -6.09 2.44 11.79
CA PRO A 84 -7.43 2.78 11.34
C PRO A 84 -8.35 3.16 12.52
N PRO A 85 -9.41 3.96 12.27
CA PRO A 85 -10.43 4.26 13.27
C PRO A 85 -11.07 2.99 13.85
N GLN A 86 -11.55 3.08 15.10
CA GLN A 86 -12.12 1.92 15.80
C GLN A 86 -13.31 1.30 15.07
N GLU A 87 -14.12 2.09 14.35
CA GLU A 87 -15.23 1.60 13.53
C GLU A 87 -14.76 0.64 12.41
N ILE A 88 -13.56 0.86 11.86
CA ILE A 88 -12.95 -0.03 10.89
C ILE A 88 -12.43 -1.27 11.61
N LEU A 89 -11.85 -1.09 12.79
CA LEU A 89 -11.28 -2.19 13.56
C LEU A 89 -12.29 -3.02 14.37
N GLU A 90 -13.54 -2.58 14.45
CA GLU A 90 -14.57 -3.27 15.20
C GLU A 90 -14.78 -4.70 14.67
N GLY A 91 -14.78 -5.66 15.59
CA GLY A 91 -14.89 -7.08 15.29
C GLY A 91 -13.57 -7.77 14.97
N GLN A 92 -12.43 -7.10 15.19
CA GLN A 92 -11.12 -7.73 15.21
C GLN A 92 -11.05 -8.83 16.29
N PRO A 93 -10.54 -10.03 15.99
CA PRO A 93 -10.30 -11.08 16.99
C PRO A 93 -9.31 -10.68 18.09
N ASP A 94 -9.58 -11.15 19.31
CA ASP A 94 -8.86 -10.78 20.53
C ASP A 94 -7.42 -11.35 20.61
N ASP A 95 -7.15 -12.48 19.93
CA ASP A 95 -5.86 -13.20 19.96
C ASP A 95 -4.81 -12.62 18.98
N GLU A 96 -5.10 -11.50 18.35
CA GLU A 96 -4.30 -10.92 17.26
C GLU A 96 -3.44 -9.73 17.69
N GLY A 97 -3.46 -9.39 18.99
CA GLY A 97 -2.57 -8.39 19.58
C GLY A 97 -2.58 -7.04 18.83
N LYS A 98 -1.41 -6.61 18.31
CA LYS A 98 -1.15 -5.24 17.80
C LYS A 98 -1.34 -5.04 16.29
N GLY A 99 -2.03 -5.94 15.57
CA GLY A 99 -2.66 -5.56 14.30
C GLY A 99 -2.60 -6.58 13.16
N TYR A 100 -3.60 -6.45 12.29
CA TYR A 100 -3.68 -7.06 10.97
C TYR A 100 -2.92 -6.24 9.93
N GLY A 101 -2.39 -6.89 8.90
CA GLY A 101 -1.72 -6.20 7.79
C GLY A 101 -2.70 -5.52 6.85
N THR A 102 -3.89 -6.07 6.68
CA THR A 102 -4.95 -5.49 5.84
C THR A 102 -6.33 -5.86 6.38
N VAL A 103 -7.28 -4.92 6.29
CA VAL A 103 -8.70 -5.16 6.50
C VAL A 103 -9.44 -4.75 5.23
N MET A 104 -10.30 -5.62 4.72
CA MET A 104 -11.20 -5.33 3.60
C MET A 104 -12.61 -5.18 4.13
N VAL A 105 -13.25 -4.06 3.82
CA VAL A 105 -14.59 -3.70 4.29
C VAL A 105 -15.55 -3.82 3.12
N GLY A 106 -16.48 -4.77 3.21
CA GLY A 106 -17.57 -4.95 2.26
C GLY A 106 -18.93 -4.57 2.86
N THR A 107 -19.97 -4.62 2.04
CA THR A 107 -21.35 -4.32 2.46
C THR A 107 -21.91 -5.34 3.46
N ASP A 108 -21.45 -6.58 3.37
CA ASP A 108 -21.95 -7.70 4.19
C ASP A 108 -21.01 -8.07 5.35
N GLY A 109 -19.85 -7.42 5.50
CA GLY A 109 -18.90 -7.74 6.56
C GLY A 109 -17.48 -7.30 6.29
N LYS A 110 -16.55 -7.80 7.12
CA LYS A 110 -15.12 -7.47 7.03
C LYS A 110 -14.28 -8.74 6.91
N LEU A 111 -13.22 -8.65 6.12
CA LEU A 111 -12.17 -9.66 5.99
C LEU A 111 -10.89 -9.11 6.58
N TRP A 112 -10.25 -9.92 7.42
CA TRP A 112 -9.04 -9.55 8.12
C TRP A 112 -7.88 -10.45 7.71
N PHE A 113 -6.76 -9.84 7.35
CA PHE A 113 -5.56 -10.54 6.86
C PHE A 113 -4.32 -10.21 7.69
N ASN A 114 -3.72 -11.24 8.28
CA ASN A 114 -2.49 -11.14 9.06
C ASN A 114 -1.36 -11.79 8.26
N ARG A 115 -0.31 -11.05 7.93
CA ARG A 115 0.80 -11.57 7.10
C ARG A 115 1.58 -12.71 7.77
N SER A 116 1.49 -12.83 9.10
CA SER A 116 2.20 -13.83 9.89
C SER A 116 1.36 -15.09 10.16
N LYS A 117 0.11 -15.13 9.70
CA LYS A 117 -0.77 -16.28 9.84
C LYS A 117 -1.40 -16.62 8.48
N ASP A 118 -1.64 -17.89 8.24
CA ASP A 118 -2.29 -18.42 7.05
C ASP A 118 -3.83 -18.47 7.17
N ASN A 119 -4.36 -18.11 8.35
CA ASN A 119 -5.79 -18.07 8.61
C ASN A 119 -6.40 -16.72 8.19
N TRP A 120 -7.60 -16.80 7.61
CA TRP A 120 -8.42 -15.64 7.26
C TRP A 120 -9.55 -15.55 8.26
N PHE A 121 -9.75 -14.37 8.83
CA PHE A 121 -10.91 -14.12 9.67
C PHE A 121 -11.96 -13.35 8.90
N VAL A 122 -13.12 -13.99 8.73
CA VAL A 122 -14.28 -13.40 8.08
C VAL A 122 -15.35 -13.17 9.14
N LYS A 123 -15.76 -11.91 9.32
CA LYS A 123 -16.90 -11.57 10.17
C LYS A 123 -18.06 -11.15 9.28
N PRO A 124 -18.88 -12.10 8.82
CA PRO A 124 -20.08 -11.78 8.08
C PRO A 124 -21.09 -11.13 9.03
N SER A 125 -22.03 -10.36 8.48
CA SER A 125 -23.21 -9.98 9.24
C SER A 125 -24.04 -11.23 9.59
N ASN A 126 -24.30 -12.15 8.64
CA ASN A 126 -25.11 -13.37 8.87
C ASN A 126 -24.84 -14.59 7.92
N LYS A 127 -23.88 -14.53 6.97
CA LYS A 127 -23.93 -15.29 5.71
C LYS A 127 -22.92 -16.44 5.47
N LEU A 128 -22.18 -16.91 6.47
CA LEU A 128 -21.17 -17.97 6.23
C LEU A 128 -21.69 -19.40 6.35
N ASP A 129 -22.87 -19.63 6.91
CA ASP A 129 -23.44 -20.97 7.00
C ASP A 129 -23.75 -21.50 5.58
N GLY A 130 -23.11 -22.62 5.21
CA GLY A 130 -23.24 -23.20 3.87
C GLY A 130 -22.48 -22.45 2.77
N TRP A 131 -21.50 -21.61 3.12
CA TRP A 131 -20.66 -20.93 2.13
C TRP A 131 -19.67 -21.90 1.48
N ASP A 132 -19.82 -22.10 0.17
CA ASP A 132 -18.85 -22.82 -0.64
C ASP A 132 -17.66 -21.91 -0.96
N TRP A 133 -16.49 -22.26 -0.43
CA TRP A 133 -15.25 -21.55 -0.76
C TRP A 133 -14.90 -21.74 -2.24
N PRO A 134 -14.44 -20.69 -2.92
CA PRO A 134 -14.04 -20.81 -4.31
C PRO A 134 -12.90 -21.82 -4.46
N GLU A 135 -12.90 -22.55 -5.57
CA GLU A 135 -11.80 -23.46 -5.91
C GLU A 135 -10.48 -22.69 -5.98
N GLN A 136 -9.40 -23.36 -5.58
CA GLN A 136 -8.06 -22.79 -5.67
C GLN A 136 -7.66 -22.61 -7.14
N SER A 137 -7.61 -21.36 -7.58
CA SER A 137 -7.31 -20.98 -8.97
C SER A 137 -5.88 -20.51 -9.19
N ILE A 138 -5.17 -20.17 -8.10
CA ILE A 138 -3.81 -19.62 -8.15
C ILE A 138 -2.81 -20.74 -7.82
N PRO A 139 -1.87 -21.08 -8.71
CA PRO A 139 -0.86 -22.09 -8.44
C PRO A 139 0.10 -21.62 -7.34
N ARG A 140 0.57 -22.56 -6.51
CA ARG A 140 1.64 -22.29 -5.56
C ARG A 140 2.99 -22.50 -6.23
N ALA A 141 3.94 -21.63 -5.92
CA ALA A 141 5.33 -21.81 -6.32
C ALA A 141 5.83 -23.19 -5.88
N ARG A 142 6.61 -23.86 -6.73
CA ARG A 142 7.16 -25.19 -6.44
C ARG A 142 8.00 -25.15 -5.16
N GLY A 143 7.56 -25.90 -4.14
CA GLY A 143 8.18 -25.91 -2.81
C GLY A 143 8.02 -24.59 -2.05
N GLU A 144 6.98 -23.82 -2.36
CA GLU A 144 6.67 -22.52 -1.75
C GLU A 144 7.82 -21.51 -1.83
N ASN A 145 8.64 -21.63 -2.88
CA ASN A 145 9.83 -20.80 -3.07
C ASN A 145 9.71 -19.98 -4.36
N PRO A 146 9.63 -18.63 -4.28
CA PRO A 146 9.50 -17.78 -5.46
C PRO A 146 10.72 -17.86 -6.41
N HIS A 147 11.90 -18.28 -5.92
CA HIS A 147 13.06 -18.49 -6.78
C HIS A 147 12.88 -19.70 -7.72
N ASN A 148 12.18 -20.74 -7.27
CA ASN A 148 11.87 -21.89 -8.12
C ASN A 148 10.87 -21.49 -9.20
N GLU A 149 9.82 -20.74 -8.85
CA GLU A 149 8.84 -20.21 -9.80
C GLU A 149 9.55 -19.36 -10.89
N PHE A 150 10.41 -18.44 -10.48
CA PHE A 150 11.18 -17.61 -11.41
C PHE A 150 12.06 -18.46 -12.35
N PHE A 151 12.76 -19.45 -11.80
CA PHE A 151 13.60 -20.35 -12.60
C PHE A 151 12.79 -21.18 -13.59
N ASP A 152 11.65 -21.72 -13.14
CA ASP A 152 10.76 -22.53 -13.96
C ASP A 152 10.18 -21.69 -15.12
N ALA A 153 9.76 -20.44 -14.84
CA ALA A 153 9.31 -19.47 -15.84
C ALA A 153 10.40 -19.14 -16.88
N VAL A 154 11.64 -18.93 -16.44
CA VAL A 154 12.79 -18.69 -17.32
C VAL A 154 13.05 -19.90 -18.23
N LYS A 155 13.06 -21.12 -17.68
CA LYS A 155 13.26 -22.34 -18.48
C LYS A 155 12.17 -22.56 -19.52
N ALA A 156 10.92 -22.24 -19.18
CA ALA A 156 9.79 -22.39 -20.07
C ALA A 156 9.73 -21.28 -21.15
N GLY A 157 10.50 -20.20 -20.99
CA GLY A 157 10.36 -19.01 -21.82
C GLY A 157 8.99 -18.34 -21.66
N ASP A 158 8.38 -18.47 -20.47
CA ASP A 158 7.05 -17.93 -20.16
C ASP A 158 7.14 -16.85 -19.07
N PRO A 159 7.17 -15.56 -19.46
CA PRO A 159 7.16 -14.45 -18.51
C PRO A 159 5.93 -14.41 -17.60
N LYS A 160 4.80 -15.03 -17.99
CA LYS A 160 3.57 -15.07 -17.18
C LYS A 160 3.64 -16.15 -16.09
N GLY A 161 4.56 -17.10 -16.22
CA GLY A 161 4.82 -18.11 -15.19
C GLY A 161 5.36 -17.52 -13.88
N ALA A 162 5.93 -16.31 -13.92
CA ALA A 162 6.23 -15.53 -12.71
C ALA A 162 4.97 -14.80 -12.23
N LEU A 163 4.44 -15.17 -11.07
CA LEU A 163 3.20 -14.60 -10.54
C LEU A 163 3.34 -13.14 -10.12
N SER A 164 4.57 -12.70 -9.80
CA SER A 164 4.93 -11.29 -9.56
C SER A 164 5.62 -10.64 -10.76
N ASN A 165 5.21 -10.94 -11.99
CA ASN A 165 5.77 -10.33 -13.19
C ASN A 165 5.53 -8.81 -13.28
N PHE A 166 6.22 -8.13 -14.19
CA PHE A 166 6.18 -6.67 -14.33
C PHE A 166 4.81 -6.09 -14.72
N HIS A 167 3.92 -6.85 -15.36
CA HIS A 167 2.55 -6.38 -15.64
C HIS A 167 1.75 -6.18 -14.35
N HIS A 168 2.09 -6.94 -13.30
CA HIS A 168 1.51 -6.78 -11.97
C HIS A 168 2.34 -5.85 -11.09
N ALA A 169 3.64 -6.12 -10.97
CA ALA A 169 4.52 -5.40 -10.06
C ALA A 169 4.73 -3.93 -10.43
N GLY A 170 4.68 -3.59 -11.73
CA GLY A 170 4.79 -2.21 -12.21
C GLY A 170 3.67 -1.32 -11.69
N PRO A 171 2.39 -1.59 -12.04
CA PRO A 171 1.25 -0.82 -11.55
C PRO A 171 1.12 -0.79 -10.02
N PHE A 172 1.45 -1.89 -9.33
CA PHE A 172 1.45 -1.88 -7.87
C PHE A 172 2.54 -0.94 -7.31
N THR A 173 3.73 -0.95 -7.89
CA THR A 173 4.82 -0.02 -7.51
C THR A 173 4.43 1.43 -7.80
N GLU A 174 3.80 1.69 -8.95
CA GLU A 174 3.28 3.00 -9.31
C GLU A 174 2.30 3.52 -8.25
N MET A 175 1.32 2.72 -7.84
CA MET A 175 0.41 3.07 -6.74
C MET A 175 1.17 3.48 -5.48
N VAL A 176 2.11 2.67 -5.00
CA VAL A 176 2.86 2.97 -3.78
C VAL A 176 3.64 4.29 -3.89
N LEU A 177 4.27 4.54 -5.05
CA LEU A 177 5.03 5.77 -5.29
C LEU A 177 4.15 7.01 -5.36
N LEU A 178 2.92 6.89 -5.87
CA LEU A 178 1.96 8.00 -5.87
C LEU A 178 1.56 8.44 -4.44
N GLY A 179 1.59 7.51 -3.47
CA GLY A 179 1.44 7.85 -2.06
C GLY A 179 2.53 8.79 -1.57
N ASN A 180 3.78 8.50 -1.92
CA ASN A 180 4.91 9.37 -1.59
C ASN A 180 4.78 10.74 -2.26
N LEU A 181 4.25 10.79 -3.48
CA LEU A 181 3.99 12.04 -4.18
C LEU A 181 2.95 12.89 -3.43
N ALA A 182 1.84 12.28 -2.99
CA ALA A 182 0.82 12.96 -2.21
C ALA A 182 1.37 13.46 -0.85
N VAL A 183 2.18 12.65 -0.16
CA VAL A 183 2.87 13.06 1.07
C VAL A 183 3.81 14.23 0.81
N LYS A 184 4.63 14.17 -0.27
CA LYS A 184 5.62 15.20 -0.59
C LYS A 184 4.99 16.57 -0.85
N HIS A 185 3.83 16.59 -1.49
CA HIS A 185 3.14 17.83 -1.86
C HIS A 185 2.04 18.24 -0.87
N ASN A 186 1.72 17.41 0.12
CA ASN A 186 0.68 17.64 1.14
C ASN A 186 -0.65 18.14 0.52
N LYS A 187 -1.04 17.56 -0.60
CA LYS A 187 -2.29 17.86 -1.32
C LYS A 187 -2.82 16.63 -2.03
N LYS A 188 -4.09 16.68 -2.39
CA LYS A 188 -4.70 15.67 -3.25
C LYS A 188 -4.04 15.71 -4.64
N VAL A 189 -3.54 14.57 -5.09
CA VAL A 189 -2.99 14.33 -6.42
C VAL A 189 -4.06 13.65 -7.27
N GLU A 190 -4.48 14.27 -8.37
CA GLU A 190 -5.24 13.60 -9.43
C GLU A 190 -4.26 12.88 -10.36
N TRP A 191 -4.58 11.67 -10.79
CA TRP A 191 -3.63 10.86 -11.55
C TRP A 191 -4.18 10.40 -12.90
N ASP A 192 -3.42 10.65 -13.95
CA ASP A 192 -3.61 10.07 -15.28
C ASP A 192 -2.46 9.11 -15.59
N ALA A 193 -2.72 7.82 -15.39
CA ALA A 193 -1.75 6.75 -15.63
C ALA A 193 -1.37 6.58 -17.11
N LYS A 194 -2.21 7.04 -18.06
CA LYS A 194 -1.88 6.94 -19.50
C LYS A 194 -0.78 7.91 -19.88
N THR A 195 -0.84 9.11 -19.33
CA THR A 195 0.16 10.17 -19.60
C THR A 195 1.28 10.20 -18.56
N LEU A 196 1.12 9.48 -17.45
CA LEU A 196 1.95 9.54 -16.24
C LEU A 196 2.07 10.99 -15.78
N SER A 197 0.92 11.60 -15.47
CA SER A 197 0.84 13.01 -15.09
C SER A 197 -0.22 13.29 -14.05
N SER A 198 -0.09 14.45 -13.39
CA SER A 198 -1.07 14.95 -12.43
C SER A 198 -1.50 16.38 -12.82
N PRO A 199 -2.71 16.56 -13.39
CA PRO A 199 -3.19 17.86 -13.85
C PRO A 199 -3.27 18.93 -12.76
N ASN A 200 -3.63 18.53 -11.53
CA ASN A 200 -3.74 19.41 -10.38
C ASN A 200 -2.43 19.54 -9.57
N THR A 201 -1.39 18.79 -9.96
CA THR A 201 -0.06 18.81 -9.33
C THR A 201 1.05 18.88 -10.39
N PRO A 202 1.06 19.90 -11.26
CA PRO A 202 2.06 20.00 -12.32
C PRO A 202 3.50 20.12 -11.78
N GLU A 203 3.69 20.64 -10.58
CA GLU A 203 5.01 20.74 -9.94
C GLU A 203 5.64 19.37 -9.61
N ALA A 204 4.84 18.29 -9.53
CA ALA A 204 5.35 16.93 -9.34
C ALA A 204 5.98 16.33 -10.59
N ALA A 205 5.82 16.94 -11.77
CA ALA A 205 6.27 16.38 -13.05
C ALA A 205 7.77 16.00 -13.03
N SER A 206 8.60 16.78 -12.34
CA SER A 206 10.04 16.51 -12.18
C SER A 206 10.36 15.30 -11.32
N MET A 207 9.43 14.85 -10.47
CA MET A 207 9.56 13.66 -9.62
C MET A 207 9.00 12.41 -10.29
N ILE A 208 8.07 12.57 -11.23
CA ILE A 208 7.43 11.46 -11.96
C ILE A 208 8.38 10.90 -13.04
N ARG A 209 9.07 11.78 -13.77
CA ARG A 209 10.01 11.37 -14.83
C ARG A 209 11.42 11.82 -14.50
N ARG A 210 12.35 10.85 -14.54
CA ARG A 210 13.77 11.14 -14.42
C ARG A 210 14.32 11.68 -15.72
N GLN A 211 15.06 12.78 -15.65
CA GLN A 211 15.94 13.19 -16.75
C GLN A 211 17.14 12.24 -16.78
N TYR A 212 17.22 11.43 -17.83
CA TYR A 212 18.38 10.59 -18.08
C TYR A 212 19.55 11.43 -18.58
N ARG A 213 20.76 11.06 -18.15
CA ARG A 213 21.99 11.66 -18.68
C ARG A 213 22.10 11.37 -20.17
N ASP A 214 22.66 12.33 -20.93
CA ASP A 214 22.93 12.13 -22.35
C ASP A 214 23.72 10.84 -22.62
N GLY A 215 23.26 10.08 -23.62
CA GLY A 215 23.76 8.75 -23.96
C GLY A 215 23.14 7.58 -23.19
N TRP A 216 22.27 7.84 -22.20
CA TRP A 216 21.60 6.82 -21.37
C TRP A 216 20.08 6.88 -21.51
N LYS A 217 19.61 7.16 -22.73
CA LYS A 217 18.18 7.17 -23.04
C LYS A 217 17.71 5.75 -23.30
N ILE A 218 16.55 5.41 -22.75
CA ILE A 218 15.84 4.17 -23.06
C ILE A 218 14.69 4.57 -23.97
N ASP A 219 14.62 3.97 -25.16
CA ASP A 219 13.46 4.12 -26.04
C ASP A 219 12.33 3.27 -25.47
N VAL A 220 11.47 3.91 -24.69
CA VAL A 220 10.25 3.28 -24.17
C VAL A 220 9.12 3.63 -25.14
N ASN A 221 8.73 2.67 -25.98
CA ASN A 221 7.47 2.78 -26.71
C ASN A 221 6.34 2.55 -25.70
N VAL A 222 5.69 3.64 -25.29
CA VAL A 222 4.50 3.63 -24.41
C VAL A 222 3.25 3.53 -25.26
#